data_AF-A0A942PW90-F1
#
_entry.id   AF-A0A942PW90-F1
#
_cell.length_a   1.000
_cell.length_b   1.000
_cell.length_c   1.000
_cell.angle_alpha   90.00
_cell.angle_beta   90.00
_cell.angle_gamma   90.00
#
_symmetry.space_group_name_H-M   'P 1'
#
loop_
_entity.id
_entity.type
_entity.pdbx_description
1 polymer ?
#
loop_
_entity_poly.entity_id
_entity_poly.type
_entity_poly.pdbx_seq_one_letter_code
_entity_poly.pdbx_strand_id
1 'polypeptide(L)'
;MKVPATSKKGHKSNRERQVLLGLVEYYLNTGKPVGSHTLQGAGFENISSATIRNYFANLEQEGYLSQQHTSSGRVPTNKALRLYTEEYLNSAIIAPEDEKVLQALRQVETREIASYLQYAAETLSQLSNQAVFLSAPRFDQDYLVELKLVSIDHSRCLCILVTGFGIIQTEVLYVNKKLNAFTIKRLELYFHWRLTGFDKPTTLNKEEELLGQTMYNELMVRYIVGYSNFTDEEVYRTGFSKLATHADYQTPAALAINLALFEDAQSMRLLLRDCVTHSRLKVWIGEDLLPFSSEIPTCSVLAIPYRINQHNVGAIGILGPVQMPYRRLFGILKVFSEYISETLTRHVFRFKLSFRQPHRTMSEKELPPLNHASFLLEDRR
;
A
#
# COMPACT_ATOMS: atom_id res chain seq x y z
N MET A 1 40.32 -39.83 -18.08
CA MET A 1 39.49 -38.61 -18.11
C MET A 1 38.70 -38.54 -16.81
N LYS A 2 38.91 -37.48 -16.01
CA LYS A 2 38.18 -37.25 -14.75
C LYS A 2 36.80 -36.66 -15.05
N VAL A 3 35.77 -37.28 -14.49
CA VAL A 3 34.38 -36.80 -14.52
C VAL A 3 34.29 -35.47 -13.75
N PRO A 4 33.59 -34.42 -14.24
CA PRO A 4 33.55 -33.13 -13.57
C PRO A 4 32.72 -33.19 -12.29
N ALA A 5 33.24 -32.59 -11.22
CA ALA A 5 32.59 -32.46 -9.92
C ALA A 5 31.58 -31.28 -9.92
N THR A 6 30.41 -31.44 -10.54
CA THR A 6 29.41 -30.36 -10.64
C THR A 6 28.16 -30.51 -9.76
N SER A 7 27.98 -31.57 -8.96
CA SER A 7 26.76 -31.70 -8.11
C SER A 7 26.92 -31.44 -6.60
N LYS A 8 28.15 -31.43 -6.06
CA LYS A 8 28.37 -31.24 -4.60
C LYS A 8 28.27 -29.79 -4.11
N LYS A 9 28.63 -28.80 -4.95
CA LYS A 9 28.62 -27.37 -4.56
C LYS A 9 27.19 -26.82 -4.40
N GLY A 10 26.27 -27.16 -5.31
CA GLY A 10 24.87 -26.73 -5.23
C GLY A 10 24.12 -27.32 -4.02
N HIS A 11 24.39 -28.59 -3.68
CA HIS A 11 23.76 -29.22 -2.52
C HIS A 11 24.30 -28.69 -1.18
N LYS A 12 25.60 -28.33 -1.12
CA LYS A 12 26.22 -27.70 0.04
C LYS A 12 25.71 -26.27 0.27
N SER A 13 25.60 -25.47 -0.80
CA SER A 13 25.09 -24.09 -0.73
C SER A 13 23.62 -24.05 -0.30
N ASN A 14 22.80 -25.00 -0.74
CA ASN A 14 21.40 -25.09 -0.30
C ASN A 14 21.28 -25.41 1.21
N ARG A 15 22.10 -26.36 1.73
CA ARG A 15 22.13 -26.67 3.16
C ARG A 15 22.65 -25.51 4.02
N GLU A 16 23.68 -24.81 3.56
CA GLU A 16 24.22 -23.62 4.23
C GLU A 16 23.20 -22.49 4.32
N ARG A 17 22.45 -22.24 3.23
CA ARG A 17 21.31 -21.32 3.21
C ARG A 17 20.21 -21.74 4.19
N GLN A 18 19.85 -23.01 4.23
CA GLN A 18 18.87 -23.53 5.20
C GLN A 18 19.33 -23.33 6.65
N VAL A 19 20.62 -23.55 6.93
CA VAL A 19 21.22 -23.29 8.25
C VAL A 19 21.14 -21.81 8.61
N LEU A 20 21.42 -20.90 7.66
CA LEU A 20 21.26 -19.46 7.86
C LEU A 20 19.80 -19.09 8.19
N LEU A 21 18.84 -19.55 7.38
CA LEU A 21 17.42 -19.28 7.57
C LEU A 21 16.90 -19.82 8.91
N GLY A 22 17.34 -21.03 9.29
CA GLY A 22 17.01 -21.64 10.57
C GLY A 22 17.60 -20.88 11.76
N LEU A 23 18.82 -20.38 11.63
CA LEU A 23 19.43 -19.51 12.65
C LEU A 23 18.63 -18.22 12.81
N VAL A 24 18.28 -17.56 11.70
CA VAL A 24 17.49 -16.33 11.72
C VAL A 24 16.14 -16.57 12.41
N GLU A 25 15.42 -17.63 12.02
CA GLU A 25 14.15 -18.01 12.66
C GLU A 25 14.30 -18.23 14.17
N TYR A 26 15.33 -18.98 14.58
CA TYR A 26 15.59 -19.22 16.00
C TYR A 26 15.92 -17.93 16.76
N TYR A 27 16.73 -17.04 16.15
CA TYR A 27 17.05 -15.75 16.72
C TYR A 27 15.81 -14.86 16.87
N LEU A 28 14.97 -14.76 15.84
CA LEU A 28 13.73 -13.98 15.88
C LEU A 28 12.79 -14.45 17.01
N ASN A 29 12.72 -15.76 17.25
CA ASN A 29 11.86 -16.34 18.28
C ASN A 29 12.42 -16.21 19.70
N THR A 30 13.75 -16.15 19.87
CA THR A 30 14.38 -16.23 21.21
C THR A 30 15.11 -14.97 21.65
N GLY A 31 15.55 -14.11 20.73
CA GLY A 31 16.37 -12.93 20.98
C GLY A 31 17.78 -13.25 21.47
N LYS A 32 18.21 -14.52 21.39
CA LYS A 32 19.47 -14.99 21.96
C LYS A 32 20.47 -15.35 20.87
N PRO A 33 21.78 -15.06 21.06
CA PRO A 33 22.82 -15.55 20.16
C PRO A 33 22.77 -17.07 19.99
N VAL A 34 22.90 -17.54 18.75
CA VAL A 34 22.65 -18.95 18.40
C VAL A 34 23.96 -19.73 18.29
N GLY A 35 24.07 -20.80 19.08
CA GLY A 35 25.18 -21.75 19.02
C GLY A 35 24.93 -22.89 18.03
N SER A 36 26.01 -23.51 17.54
CA SER A 36 25.95 -24.67 16.64
C SER A 36 25.18 -25.86 17.22
N HIS A 37 25.38 -26.18 18.51
CA HIS A 37 24.62 -27.23 19.20
C HIS A 37 23.16 -26.86 19.40
N THR A 38 22.88 -25.59 19.70
CA THR A 38 21.51 -25.07 19.87
C THR A 38 20.73 -25.25 18.58
N LEU A 39 21.33 -24.87 17.44
CA LEU A 39 20.67 -25.00 16.14
C LEU A 39 20.51 -26.47 15.71
N GLN A 40 21.49 -27.32 16.02
CA GLN A 40 21.39 -28.77 15.76
C GLN A 40 20.16 -29.38 16.45
N GLY A 41 19.98 -29.09 17.75
CA GLY A 41 18.84 -29.58 18.53
C GLY A 41 17.49 -28.93 18.18
N ALA A 42 17.49 -27.81 17.47
CA ALA A 42 16.28 -27.08 17.06
C ALA A 42 15.71 -27.52 15.69
N GLY A 43 16.18 -28.65 15.13
CA GLY A 43 15.65 -29.21 13.88
C GLY A 43 16.69 -29.51 12.79
N PHE A 44 17.99 -29.37 13.08
CA PHE A 44 19.09 -29.68 12.15
C PHE A 44 19.88 -30.93 12.57
N GLU A 45 19.25 -31.92 13.20
CA GLU A 45 19.89 -33.13 13.73
C GLU A 45 20.69 -33.91 12.67
N ASN A 46 20.24 -33.85 11.41
CA ASN A 46 20.88 -34.46 10.26
C ASN A 46 22.22 -33.80 9.86
N ILE A 47 22.61 -32.70 10.51
CA ILE A 47 23.86 -31.98 10.26
C ILE A 47 24.67 -31.96 11.56
N SER A 48 25.94 -32.40 11.50
CA SER A 48 26.80 -32.38 12.69
C SER A 48 27.08 -30.96 13.16
N SER A 49 27.19 -30.75 14.47
CA SER A 49 27.58 -29.45 15.07
C SER A 49 28.88 -28.90 14.46
N ALA A 50 29.87 -29.74 14.16
CA ALA A 50 31.11 -29.33 13.50
C ALA A 50 30.87 -28.77 12.09
N THR A 51 29.94 -29.35 11.33
CA THR A 51 29.56 -28.83 10.01
C THR A 51 28.82 -27.50 10.13
N ILE A 52 27.91 -27.36 11.11
CA ILE A 52 27.21 -26.09 11.37
C ILE A 52 28.20 -24.99 11.76
N ARG A 53 29.22 -25.28 12.59
CA ARG A 53 30.29 -24.31 12.92
C ARG A 53 31.05 -23.84 11.67
N ASN A 54 31.33 -24.76 10.74
CA ASN A 54 31.99 -24.40 9.48
C ASN A 54 31.10 -23.50 8.62
N TYR A 55 29.80 -23.79 8.53
CA TYR A 55 28.85 -22.90 7.86
C TYR A 55 28.75 -21.53 8.52
N PHE A 56 28.73 -21.46 9.86
CA PHE A 56 28.72 -20.19 10.57
C PHE A 56 29.96 -19.35 10.27
N ALA A 57 31.15 -19.96 10.19
CA ALA A 57 32.38 -19.26 9.84
C ALA A 57 32.32 -18.66 8.42
N ASN A 58 31.81 -19.41 7.43
CA ASN A 58 31.63 -18.89 6.08
C ASN A 58 30.59 -17.76 6.04
N LEU A 59 29.44 -17.94 6.69
CA LEU A 59 28.36 -16.96 6.72
C LEU A 59 28.77 -15.66 7.44
N GLU A 60 29.66 -15.77 8.44
CA GLU A 60 30.28 -14.60 9.08
C GLU A 60 31.25 -13.89 8.13
N GLN A 61 32.10 -14.62 7.40
CA GLN A 61 32.97 -14.03 6.38
C GLN A 61 32.18 -13.35 5.25
N GLU A 62 31.01 -13.88 4.89
CA GLU A 62 30.09 -13.29 3.91
C GLU A 62 29.25 -12.12 4.49
N GLY A 63 29.37 -11.83 5.78
CA GLY A 63 28.70 -10.73 6.47
C GLY A 63 27.22 -10.98 6.80
N TYR A 64 26.74 -12.23 6.74
CA TYR A 64 25.39 -12.60 7.14
C TYR A 64 25.26 -12.78 8.67
N LEU A 65 26.33 -13.19 9.33
CA LEU A 65 26.36 -13.40 10.78
C LEU A 65 27.44 -12.52 11.42
N SER A 66 27.24 -12.17 12.68
CA SER A 66 28.24 -11.49 13.51
C SER A 66 28.38 -12.17 14.87
N GLN A 67 29.50 -11.89 15.56
CA GLN A 67 29.70 -12.21 16.97
C GLN A 67 29.56 -10.95 17.81
N GLN A 68 28.72 -10.98 18.86
CA GLN A 68 28.70 -9.89 19.85
C GLN A 68 29.91 -9.97 20.82
N HIS A 69 30.31 -11.19 21.22
CA HIS A 69 31.50 -11.44 22.04
C HIS A 69 32.16 -12.77 21.64
N THR A 70 33.46 -12.92 21.89
CA THR A 70 34.27 -14.10 21.49
C THR A 70 33.77 -15.44 22.02
N SER A 71 32.97 -15.46 23.09
CA SER A 71 32.32 -16.66 23.67
C SER A 71 30.81 -16.76 23.36
N SER A 72 30.20 -15.73 22.78
CA SER A 72 28.78 -15.70 22.44
C SER A 72 28.51 -16.43 21.12
N GLY A 73 27.29 -16.97 20.98
CA GLY A 73 26.78 -17.50 19.71
C GLY A 73 26.75 -16.45 18.59
N ARG A 74 26.21 -16.83 17.43
CA ARG A 74 26.08 -15.94 16.27
C ARG A 74 24.75 -15.21 16.28
N VAL A 75 24.77 -13.97 15.81
CA VAL A 75 23.58 -13.11 15.63
C VAL A 75 23.45 -12.77 14.14
N PRO A 76 22.24 -12.77 13.55
CA PRO A 76 22.05 -12.38 12.17
C PRO A 76 22.26 -10.87 11.98
N THR A 77 22.88 -10.49 10.87
CA THR A 77 22.98 -9.08 10.45
C THR A 77 21.73 -8.66 9.68
N ASN A 78 21.59 -7.35 9.42
CA ASN A 78 20.55 -6.82 8.52
C ASN A 78 20.53 -7.55 7.17
N LYS A 79 21.71 -7.92 6.64
CA LYS A 79 21.85 -8.67 5.39
C LYS A 79 21.20 -10.07 5.46
N ALA A 80 21.35 -10.79 6.58
CA ALA A 80 20.69 -12.08 6.77
C ALA A 80 19.18 -11.95 6.90
N LEU A 81 18.72 -10.88 7.57
CA LEU A 81 17.29 -10.61 7.73
C LEU A 81 16.63 -10.23 6.39
N ARG A 82 17.30 -9.49 5.52
CA ARG A 82 16.82 -9.24 4.14
C ARG A 82 16.63 -10.55 3.37
N LEU A 83 17.65 -11.41 3.37
CA LEU A 83 17.57 -12.71 2.68
C LEU A 83 16.44 -13.57 3.26
N TYR A 84 16.26 -13.58 4.58
CA TYR A 84 15.17 -14.28 5.24
C TYR A 84 13.80 -13.71 4.85
N THR A 85 13.64 -12.38 4.86
CA THR A 85 12.35 -11.77 4.52
C THR A 85 11.99 -11.97 3.06
N GLU A 86 12.95 -11.92 2.14
CA GLU A 86 12.75 -12.23 0.72
C GLU A 86 12.30 -13.67 0.48
N GLU A 87 12.90 -14.64 1.18
CA GLU A 87 12.53 -16.06 1.07
C GLU A 87 11.08 -16.31 1.52
N TYR A 88 10.67 -15.66 2.61
CA TYR A 88 9.38 -15.92 3.24
C TYR A 88 8.26 -14.93 2.85
N LEU A 89 8.55 -13.93 2.00
CA LEU A 89 7.59 -12.90 1.60
C LEU A 89 6.32 -13.50 0.98
N ASN A 90 6.47 -14.58 0.21
CA ASN A 90 5.37 -15.27 -0.47
C ASN A 90 4.74 -16.40 0.35
N SER A 91 5.45 -16.94 1.33
CA SER A 91 4.98 -18.03 2.21
C SER A 91 4.40 -17.51 3.52
N ALA A 92 3.52 -16.51 3.38
CA ALA A 92 2.82 -15.88 4.49
C ALA A 92 1.89 -16.89 5.18
N ILE A 93 1.93 -16.94 6.50
CA ILE A 93 1.09 -17.80 7.33
C ILE A 93 0.28 -16.89 8.24
N ILE A 94 -1.04 -17.05 8.25
CA ILE A 94 -1.92 -16.41 9.22
C ILE A 94 -2.55 -17.49 10.10
N ALA A 95 -2.55 -17.26 11.41
CA ALA A 95 -3.26 -18.14 12.33
C ALA A 95 -4.77 -17.90 12.18
N PRO A 96 -5.63 -18.94 12.27
CA PRO A 96 -7.08 -18.77 12.20
C PRO A 96 -7.63 -17.80 13.26
N GLU A 97 -6.96 -17.68 14.40
CA GLU A 97 -7.30 -16.73 15.47
C GLU A 97 -7.02 -15.29 15.04
N ASP A 98 -5.87 -15.03 14.41
CA ASP A 98 -5.52 -13.71 13.89
C ASP A 98 -6.51 -13.29 12.78
N GLU A 99 -6.88 -14.23 11.89
CA GLU A 99 -7.84 -13.97 10.81
C GLU A 99 -9.24 -13.61 11.37
N LYS A 100 -9.70 -14.30 12.42
CA LYS A 100 -10.99 -13.98 13.07
C LYS A 100 -11.06 -12.56 13.60
N VAL A 101 -9.96 -12.05 14.17
CA VAL A 101 -9.90 -10.65 14.63
C VAL A 101 -10.04 -9.70 13.44
N LEU A 102 -9.36 -10.00 12.32
CA LEU A 102 -9.43 -9.19 11.11
C LEU A 102 -10.81 -9.22 10.45
N GLN A 103 -11.58 -10.30 10.59
CA GLN A 103 -12.93 -10.41 10.01
C GLN A 103 -13.88 -9.30 10.49
N ALA A 104 -13.66 -8.74 11.68
CA ALA A 104 -14.43 -7.60 12.17
C ALA A 104 -14.35 -6.39 11.22
N LEU A 105 -13.20 -6.18 10.55
CA LEU A 105 -12.98 -5.08 9.62
C LEU A 105 -13.90 -5.14 8.38
N ARG A 106 -14.31 -6.35 7.97
CA ARG A 106 -15.24 -6.55 6.84
C ARG A 106 -16.69 -6.22 7.16
N GLN A 107 -17.03 -6.26 8.45
CA GLN A 107 -18.40 -6.09 8.94
C GLN A 107 -18.72 -4.63 9.29
N VAL A 108 -17.71 -3.76 9.36
CA VAL A 108 -17.91 -2.35 9.69
C VAL A 108 -18.66 -1.63 8.57
N GLU A 109 -19.82 -1.11 8.91
CA GLU A 109 -20.57 -0.17 8.08
C GLU A 109 -20.35 1.25 8.55
N THR A 110 -19.73 2.10 7.72
CA THR A 110 -19.50 3.51 8.06
C THR A 110 -19.57 4.39 6.83
N ARG A 111 -20.06 5.62 7.02
CA ARG A 111 -20.06 6.69 6.01
C ARG A 111 -18.77 7.51 6.04
N GLU A 112 -18.02 7.41 7.13
CA GLU A 112 -16.78 8.15 7.37
C GLU A 112 -15.58 7.23 7.16
N ILE A 113 -14.91 7.41 6.03
CA ILE A 113 -13.71 6.64 5.66
C ILE A 113 -12.57 6.89 6.65
N ALA A 114 -12.38 8.14 7.11
CA ALA A 114 -11.35 8.48 8.09
C ALA A 114 -11.51 7.68 9.40
N SER A 115 -12.72 7.67 9.96
CA SER A 115 -13.07 6.91 11.17
C SER A 115 -12.86 5.40 11.00
N TYR A 116 -13.16 4.86 9.81
CA TYR A 116 -12.87 3.46 9.47
C TYR A 116 -11.36 3.16 9.48
N LEU A 117 -10.56 4.00 8.82
CA LEU A 117 -9.12 3.80 8.68
C LEU A 117 -8.42 3.89 10.03
N GLN A 118 -8.85 4.81 10.89
CA GLN A 118 -8.37 4.90 12.26
C GLN A 118 -8.67 3.62 13.06
N TYR A 119 -9.92 3.15 13.03
CA TYR A 119 -10.30 1.88 13.68
C TYR A 119 -9.51 0.68 13.14
N ALA A 120 -9.29 0.63 11.82
CA ALA A 120 -8.54 -0.44 11.20
C ALA A 120 -7.07 -0.41 11.61
N ALA A 121 -6.44 0.78 11.66
CA ALA A 121 -5.07 0.95 12.14
C ALA A 121 -4.92 0.51 13.61
N GLU A 122 -5.89 0.85 14.47
CA GLU A 122 -5.90 0.44 15.87
C GLU A 122 -6.02 -1.07 16.02
N THR A 123 -6.94 -1.69 15.27
CA THR A 123 -7.12 -3.15 15.23
C THR A 123 -5.83 -3.85 14.78
N LEU A 124 -5.20 -3.36 13.72
CA LEU A 124 -3.95 -3.91 13.21
C LEU A 124 -2.83 -3.77 14.25
N SER A 125 -2.72 -2.60 14.89
CA SER A 125 -1.73 -2.37 15.92
C SER A 125 -1.93 -3.32 17.09
N GLN A 126 -3.16 -3.54 17.55
CA GLN A 126 -3.48 -4.46 18.65
C GLN A 126 -3.09 -5.90 18.29
N LEU A 127 -3.45 -6.35 17.09
CA LEU A 127 -3.17 -7.71 16.64
C LEU A 127 -1.68 -8.00 16.41
N SER A 128 -0.98 -7.06 15.78
CA SER A 128 0.46 -7.17 15.46
C SER A 128 1.36 -6.91 16.68
N ASN A 129 0.82 -6.24 17.70
CA ASN A 129 1.57 -5.64 18.79
C ASN A 129 2.70 -4.69 18.31
N GLN A 130 2.46 -3.96 17.22
CA GLN A 130 3.42 -3.02 16.63
C GLN A 130 2.83 -1.62 16.47
N ALA A 131 3.69 -0.65 16.15
CA ALA A 131 3.22 0.63 15.66
C ALA A 131 2.77 0.50 14.20
N VAL A 132 1.69 1.20 13.87
CA VAL A 132 1.05 1.13 12.56
C VAL A 132 0.85 2.54 12.05
N PHE A 133 1.08 2.69 10.76
CA PHE A 133 0.78 3.92 10.04
C PHE A 133 0.09 3.61 8.71
N LEU A 134 -0.82 4.47 8.29
CA LEU A 134 -1.72 4.21 7.17
C LEU A 134 -1.97 5.50 6.42
N SER A 135 -1.69 5.53 5.11
CA SER A 135 -2.07 6.70 4.30
C SER A 135 -3.58 6.70 4.08
N ALA A 136 -4.20 7.88 4.11
CA ALA A 136 -5.51 8.08 3.51
C ALA A 136 -5.52 7.68 2.02
N PRO A 137 -6.68 7.29 1.46
CA PRO A 137 -6.80 6.96 0.05
C PRO A 137 -6.44 8.17 -0.79
N ARG A 138 -5.34 8.05 -1.54
CA ARG A 138 -4.97 8.92 -2.63
C ARG A 138 -5.59 8.35 -3.89
N PHE A 139 -6.29 9.21 -4.59
CA PHE A 139 -6.80 8.98 -5.92
C PHE A 139 -5.94 9.77 -6.92
N ASP A 140 -4.63 9.77 -6.75
CA ASP A 140 -3.69 10.49 -7.63
C ASP A 140 -3.77 9.99 -9.09
N GLN A 141 -4.29 8.78 -9.26
CA GLN A 141 -4.70 8.19 -10.54
C GLN A 141 -6.19 8.38 -10.85
N ASP A 142 -6.93 9.22 -10.11
CA ASP A 142 -8.33 9.45 -10.39
C ASP A 142 -8.46 10.25 -11.67
N TYR A 143 -9.32 9.77 -12.53
CA TYR A 143 -9.71 10.46 -13.73
C TYR A 143 -11.21 10.64 -13.68
N LEU A 144 -11.68 11.76 -14.22
CA LEU A 144 -13.09 12.01 -14.30
C LEU A 144 -13.68 11.16 -15.43
N VAL A 145 -14.61 10.27 -15.09
CA VAL A 145 -15.29 9.36 -16.03
C VAL A 145 -16.50 10.02 -16.64
N GLU A 146 -17.28 10.71 -15.82
CA GLU A 146 -18.56 11.28 -16.25
C GLU A 146 -18.82 12.61 -15.56
N LEU A 147 -19.41 13.55 -16.31
CA LEU A 147 -19.89 14.82 -15.79
C LEU A 147 -21.35 14.98 -16.18
N LYS A 148 -22.23 15.15 -15.19
CA LYS A 148 -23.66 15.43 -15.40
C LYS A 148 -24.02 16.82 -14.95
N LEU A 149 -25.00 17.40 -15.63
CA LEU A 149 -25.51 18.72 -15.34
C LEU A 149 -27.00 18.66 -15.03
N VAL A 150 -27.39 19.29 -13.92
CA VAL A 150 -28.80 19.41 -13.52
C VAL A 150 -29.07 20.88 -13.21
N SER A 151 -29.98 21.51 -13.97
CA SER A 151 -30.41 22.87 -13.65
C SER A 151 -31.18 22.89 -12.33
N ILE A 152 -30.77 23.77 -11.43
CA ILE A 152 -31.47 24.04 -10.17
C ILE A 152 -32.49 25.15 -10.42
N ASP A 153 -32.04 26.25 -11.00
CA ASP A 153 -32.86 27.41 -11.37
C ASP A 153 -32.25 28.18 -12.55
N HIS A 154 -32.63 29.44 -12.72
CA HIS A 154 -32.20 30.28 -13.84
C HIS A 154 -30.75 30.76 -13.77
N SER A 155 -30.11 30.70 -12.59
CA SER A 155 -28.73 31.15 -12.39
C SER A 155 -27.82 30.10 -11.77
N ARG A 156 -28.33 28.90 -11.46
CA ARG A 156 -27.56 27.82 -10.83
C ARG A 156 -27.71 26.48 -11.54
N CYS A 157 -26.57 25.79 -11.69
CA CYS A 157 -26.49 24.44 -12.24
C CYS A 157 -25.71 23.55 -11.27
N LEU A 158 -26.29 22.41 -10.89
CA LEU A 158 -25.60 21.35 -10.18
C LEU A 158 -24.79 20.53 -11.16
N CYS A 159 -23.48 20.48 -10.94
CA CYS A 159 -22.56 19.64 -11.67
C CYS A 159 -22.22 18.44 -10.82
N ILE A 160 -22.38 17.25 -11.40
CA ILE A 160 -22.09 15.98 -10.74
C ILE A 160 -20.89 15.38 -11.46
N LEU A 161 -19.77 15.30 -10.77
CA LEU A 161 -18.52 14.74 -11.25
C LEU A 161 -18.45 13.30 -10.74
N VAL A 162 -18.31 12.34 -11.64
CA VAL A 162 -18.11 10.92 -11.32
C VAL A 162 -16.72 10.53 -11.75
N THR A 163 -15.94 10.01 -10.82
CA THR A 163 -14.56 9.65 -11.06
C THR A 163 -14.37 8.16 -11.38
N GLY A 164 -13.17 7.76 -11.80
CA GLY A 164 -12.79 6.37 -12.11
C GLY A 164 -12.96 5.44 -10.93
N PHE A 165 -12.80 5.97 -9.72
CA PHE A 165 -13.06 5.24 -8.48
C PHE A 165 -14.52 5.23 -8.06
N GLY A 166 -15.41 5.88 -8.81
CA GLY A 166 -16.83 5.96 -8.50
C GLY A 166 -17.17 6.97 -7.40
N ILE A 167 -16.24 7.88 -7.08
CA ILE A 167 -16.51 9.01 -6.18
C ILE A 167 -17.42 9.98 -6.91
N ILE A 168 -18.43 10.48 -6.20
CA ILE A 168 -19.34 11.50 -6.71
C ILE A 168 -19.06 12.80 -5.97
N GLN A 169 -18.62 13.81 -6.72
CA GLN A 169 -18.51 15.18 -6.22
C GLN A 169 -19.60 16.03 -6.86
N THR A 170 -20.16 16.94 -6.06
CA THR A 170 -21.21 17.84 -6.52
C THR A 170 -20.79 19.28 -6.33
N GLU A 171 -20.77 20.04 -7.42
CA GLU A 171 -20.41 21.45 -7.44
C GLU A 171 -21.60 22.27 -7.95
N VAL A 172 -21.86 23.42 -7.33
CA VAL A 172 -22.86 24.36 -7.84
C VAL A 172 -22.15 25.45 -8.63
N LEU A 173 -22.41 25.51 -9.94
CA LEU A 173 -21.94 26.56 -10.82
C LEU A 173 -23.00 27.64 -10.98
N TYR A 174 -22.55 28.90 -10.97
CA TYR A 174 -23.40 30.05 -11.25
C TYR A 174 -23.32 30.39 -12.74
N VAL A 175 -24.47 30.47 -13.39
CA VAL A 175 -24.58 30.67 -14.83
C VAL A 175 -25.31 31.97 -15.09
N ASN A 176 -24.73 32.83 -15.92
CA ASN A 176 -25.30 34.15 -16.23
C ASN A 176 -26.45 34.10 -17.25
N LYS A 177 -26.83 32.90 -17.70
CA LYS A 177 -27.89 32.66 -18.68
C LYS A 177 -28.74 31.47 -18.24
N LYS A 178 -30.04 31.55 -18.48
CA LYS A 178 -30.99 30.46 -18.25
C LYS A 178 -30.65 29.28 -19.17
N LEU A 179 -30.28 28.14 -18.57
CA LEU A 179 -30.04 26.90 -19.29
C LEU A 179 -31.36 26.13 -19.45
N ASN A 180 -31.77 25.87 -20.70
CA ASN A 180 -32.87 24.94 -20.97
C ASN A 180 -32.33 23.50 -21.04
N ALA A 181 -33.23 22.51 -20.97
CA ALA A 181 -32.85 21.09 -20.99
C ALA A 181 -32.03 20.68 -22.23
N PHE A 182 -32.30 21.29 -23.39
CA PHE A 182 -31.57 21.02 -24.63
C PHE A 182 -30.14 21.57 -24.61
N THR A 183 -29.92 22.75 -24.04
CA THR A 183 -28.59 23.36 -23.87
C THR A 183 -27.79 22.56 -22.85
N ILE A 184 -28.40 22.13 -21.73
CA ILE A 184 -27.75 21.27 -20.74
C ILE A 184 -27.21 20.00 -21.41
N LYS A 185 -28.05 19.30 -22.16
CA LYS A 185 -27.66 18.05 -22.82
C LYS A 185 -26.53 18.24 -23.84
N ARG A 186 -26.52 19.38 -24.55
CA ARG A 186 -25.43 19.72 -25.48
C ARG A 186 -24.13 20.07 -24.74
N LEU A 187 -24.22 20.74 -23.59
CA LEU A 187 -23.07 21.01 -22.73
C LEU A 187 -22.50 19.72 -22.13
N GLU A 188 -23.35 18.77 -21.72
CA GLU A 188 -22.90 17.44 -21.28
C GLU A 188 -22.13 16.70 -22.37
N LEU A 189 -22.62 16.71 -23.61
CA LEU A 189 -21.89 16.13 -24.76
C LEU A 189 -20.55 16.83 -24.98
N TYR A 190 -20.51 18.16 -24.84
CA TYR A 190 -19.28 18.93 -24.93
C TYR A 190 -18.28 18.56 -23.82
N PHE A 191 -18.73 18.38 -22.58
CA PHE A 191 -17.87 17.93 -21.49
C PHE A 191 -17.37 16.51 -21.70
N HIS A 192 -18.25 15.60 -22.12
CA HIS A 192 -17.86 14.23 -22.45
C HIS A 192 -16.78 14.20 -23.53
N TRP A 193 -16.93 15.00 -24.58
CA TRP A 193 -15.91 15.18 -25.61
C TRP A 193 -14.57 15.68 -25.03
N ARG A 194 -14.60 16.72 -24.18
CA ARG A 194 -13.40 17.26 -23.53
C ARG A 194 -12.69 16.25 -22.62
N LEU A 195 -13.44 15.33 -22.02
CA LEU A 195 -12.93 14.31 -21.11
C LEU A 195 -12.35 13.10 -21.84
N THR A 196 -13.01 12.66 -22.91
CA THR A 196 -12.68 11.40 -23.61
C THR A 196 -11.84 11.59 -24.87
N GLY A 197 -11.86 12.79 -25.47
CA GLY A 197 -11.18 13.08 -26.72
C GLY A 197 -11.85 12.48 -27.97
N PHE A 198 -13.10 12.01 -27.88
CA PHE A 198 -13.87 11.52 -29.04
C PHE A 198 -14.27 12.65 -30.02
N ASP A 199 -15.32 12.45 -30.82
CA ASP A 199 -15.78 13.45 -31.79
C ASP A 199 -16.37 14.68 -31.12
N LYS A 200 -15.92 15.86 -31.57
CA LYS A 200 -16.45 17.14 -31.08
C LYS A 200 -17.92 17.26 -31.50
N PRO A 201 -18.85 17.55 -30.56
CA PRO A 201 -20.24 17.77 -30.93
C PRO A 201 -20.37 19.00 -31.84
N THR A 202 -20.99 18.81 -33.00
CA THR A 202 -21.26 19.88 -33.99
C THR A 202 -22.52 20.68 -33.67
N THR A 203 -23.24 20.31 -32.60
CA THR A 203 -24.55 20.85 -32.24
C THR A 203 -24.52 22.13 -31.39
N LEU A 204 -23.33 22.61 -31.00
CA LEU A 204 -23.18 23.81 -30.18
C LEU A 204 -23.00 25.05 -31.05
N ASN A 205 -23.70 26.13 -30.70
CA ASN A 205 -23.45 27.44 -31.27
C ASN A 205 -22.22 28.09 -30.59
N LYS A 206 -21.59 29.09 -31.24
CA LYS A 206 -20.39 29.79 -30.71
C LYS A 206 -20.54 30.29 -29.26
N GLU A 207 -21.73 30.79 -28.90
CA GLU A 207 -22.00 31.25 -27.53
C GLU A 207 -22.05 30.11 -26.51
N GLU A 208 -22.59 28.97 -26.89
CA GLU A 208 -22.71 27.79 -26.03
C GLU A 208 -21.36 27.10 -25.88
N GLU A 209 -20.54 27.13 -26.93
CA GLU A 209 -19.16 26.66 -26.88
C GLU A 209 -18.32 27.49 -25.90
N LEU A 210 -18.42 28.82 -25.95
CA LEU A 210 -17.74 29.70 -24.99
C LEU A 210 -18.21 29.43 -23.56
N LEU A 211 -19.53 29.32 -23.36
CA LEU A 211 -20.12 29.00 -22.06
C LEU A 211 -19.63 27.64 -21.54
N GLY A 212 -19.65 26.62 -22.39
CA GLY A 212 -19.16 25.29 -22.08
C GLY A 212 -17.67 25.30 -21.73
N GLN A 213 -16.85 26.05 -22.47
CA GLN A 213 -15.44 26.20 -22.15
C GLN A 213 -15.22 26.84 -20.78
N THR A 214 -15.94 27.92 -20.45
CA THR A 214 -15.84 28.57 -19.14
C THR A 214 -16.26 27.63 -18.01
N MET A 215 -17.42 26.99 -18.13
CA MET A 215 -17.93 26.04 -17.13
C MET A 215 -17.00 24.85 -16.95
N TYR A 216 -16.51 24.27 -18.05
CA TYR A 216 -15.57 23.15 -18.00
C TYR A 216 -14.27 23.54 -17.30
N ASN A 217 -13.67 24.66 -17.69
CA ASN A 217 -12.42 25.12 -17.09
C ASN A 217 -12.60 25.42 -15.59
N GLU A 218 -13.68 26.09 -15.20
CA GLU A 218 -13.98 26.35 -13.80
C GLU A 218 -14.15 25.05 -13.02
N LEU A 219 -14.91 24.10 -13.54
CA LEU A 219 -15.13 22.81 -12.91
C LEU A 219 -13.86 21.99 -12.81
N MET A 220 -13.00 22.00 -13.84
CA MET A 220 -11.71 21.32 -13.80
C MET A 220 -10.75 21.98 -12.81
N VAL A 221 -10.72 23.32 -12.73
CA VAL A 221 -9.91 24.02 -11.73
C VAL A 221 -10.42 23.70 -10.33
N ARG A 222 -11.74 23.72 -10.09
CA ARG A 222 -12.33 23.33 -8.80
C ARG A 222 -12.06 21.87 -8.47
N TYR A 223 -12.15 20.97 -9.44
CA TYR A 223 -11.81 19.56 -9.27
C TYR A 223 -10.34 19.41 -8.90
N ILE A 224 -9.41 20.00 -9.67
CA ILE A 224 -7.96 19.94 -9.40
C ILE A 224 -7.63 20.57 -8.05
N VAL A 225 -8.21 21.74 -7.73
CA VAL A 225 -7.96 22.45 -6.47
C VAL A 225 -8.58 21.70 -5.30
N GLY A 226 -9.80 21.18 -5.40
CA GLY A 226 -10.42 20.33 -4.37
C GLY A 226 -9.66 19.02 -4.17
N TYR A 227 -9.11 18.47 -5.25
CA TYR A 227 -8.23 17.31 -5.24
C TYR A 227 -6.86 17.62 -4.63
N SER A 228 -6.33 18.83 -4.85
CA SER A 228 -5.06 19.31 -4.31
C SER A 228 -5.18 19.81 -2.87
N ASN A 229 -6.38 20.24 -2.47
CA ASN A 229 -6.71 20.76 -1.14
C ASN A 229 -7.23 19.68 -0.19
N PHE A 230 -7.18 18.40 -0.55
CA PHE A 230 -6.89 17.37 0.45
C PHE A 230 -5.44 17.57 0.89
N THR A 231 -5.26 18.61 1.70
CA THR A 231 -3.99 19.10 2.22
C THR A 231 -3.40 18.03 3.13
N ASP A 232 -2.17 17.63 2.81
CA ASP A 232 -1.36 16.60 3.46
C ASP A 232 -2.03 15.22 3.50
N GLU A 233 -1.38 14.21 2.91
CA GLU A 233 -1.79 12.81 3.09
C GLU A 233 -1.98 12.57 4.59
N GLU A 234 -3.23 12.38 5.04
CA GLU A 234 -3.48 12.03 6.44
C GLU A 234 -2.87 10.65 6.65
N VAL A 235 -1.65 10.62 7.17
CA VAL A 235 -1.01 9.41 7.66
C VAL A 235 -1.54 9.19 9.06
N TYR A 236 -2.58 8.34 9.16
CA TYR A 236 -3.07 7.84 10.45
C TYR A 236 -1.97 7.03 11.11
N ARG A 237 -1.75 7.24 12.40
CA ARG A 237 -0.66 6.65 13.18
C ARG A 237 -1.17 6.19 14.52
N THR A 238 -0.77 4.99 14.93
CA THR A 238 -1.13 4.45 16.24
C THR A 238 -0.12 3.40 16.70
N GLY A 239 -0.18 3.04 17.98
CA GLY A 239 0.64 1.97 18.54
C GLY A 239 2.06 2.36 18.94
N PHE A 240 2.38 3.66 19.03
CA PHE A 240 3.69 4.12 19.52
C PHE A 240 4.05 3.53 20.89
N SER A 241 3.07 3.47 21.81
CA SER A 241 3.25 2.88 23.13
C SER A 241 3.75 1.44 23.10
N LYS A 242 3.46 0.68 22.03
CA LYS A 242 3.92 -0.70 21.87
C LYS A 242 5.39 -0.78 21.51
N LEU A 243 5.88 0.13 20.66
CA LEU A 243 7.31 0.25 20.39
C LEU A 243 8.09 0.48 21.69
N ALA A 244 7.61 1.40 22.53
CA ALA A 244 8.27 1.71 23.80
C ALA A 244 8.36 0.50 24.78
N THR A 245 7.52 -0.53 24.60
CA THR A 245 7.57 -1.75 25.45
C THR A 245 8.59 -2.79 25.00
N HIS A 246 9.12 -2.69 23.78
CA HIS A 246 10.06 -3.68 23.25
C HIS A 246 11.47 -3.51 23.85
N ALA A 247 12.14 -4.64 24.15
CA ALA A 247 13.45 -4.67 24.79
C ALA A 247 14.54 -3.92 23.98
N ASP A 248 14.43 -3.92 22.65
CA ASP A 248 15.36 -3.27 21.74
C ASP A 248 15.37 -1.73 21.86
N TYR A 249 14.37 -1.13 22.54
CA TYR A 249 14.23 0.31 22.71
C TYR A 249 14.42 0.80 24.15
N GLN A 250 15.04 -0.01 25.01
CA GLN A 250 15.29 0.38 26.41
C GLN A 250 16.31 1.53 26.56
N THR A 251 17.11 1.82 25.53
CA THR A 251 18.01 2.98 25.55
C THR A 251 17.32 4.23 25.01
N PRO A 252 17.41 5.39 25.70
CA PRO A 252 16.79 6.63 25.24
C PRO A 252 17.24 7.06 23.84
N ALA A 253 18.50 6.80 23.49
CA ALA A 253 19.05 7.13 22.16
C ALA A 253 18.39 6.30 21.04
N ALA A 254 18.27 4.98 21.22
CA ALA A 254 17.60 4.13 20.24
C ALA A 254 16.12 4.50 20.13
N LEU A 255 15.44 4.73 21.26
CA LEU A 255 14.05 5.17 21.26
C LEU A 255 13.88 6.49 20.49
N ALA A 256 14.76 7.48 20.71
CA ALA A 256 14.70 8.79 20.07
C ALA A 256 14.83 8.72 18.54
N ILE A 257 15.76 7.90 18.01
CA ILE A 257 15.93 7.74 16.55
C ILE A 257 14.67 7.14 15.91
N ASN A 258 14.08 6.12 16.55
CA ASN A 258 12.88 5.47 16.04
C ASN A 258 11.62 6.35 16.23
N LEU A 259 11.57 7.15 17.30
CA LEU A 259 10.57 8.19 17.51
C LEU A 259 10.61 9.24 16.41
N ALA A 260 11.80 9.72 16.04
CA ALA A 260 11.96 10.71 14.99
C ALA A 260 11.36 10.21 13.67
N LEU A 261 11.60 8.94 13.31
CA LEU A 261 10.98 8.32 12.14
C LEU A 261 9.45 8.18 12.30
N PHE A 262 8.96 7.93 13.51
CA PHE A 262 7.52 7.81 13.77
C PHE A 262 6.78 9.17 13.74
N GLU A 263 7.44 10.23 14.18
CA GLU A 263 6.91 11.60 14.18
C GLU A 263 6.95 12.24 12.78
N ASP A 264 7.95 11.90 11.97
CA ASP A 264 8.10 12.46 10.63
C ASP A 264 7.08 11.89 9.62
N ALA A 265 6.00 12.65 9.45
CA ALA A 265 4.96 12.39 8.47
C ALA A 265 5.50 12.31 7.03
N GLN A 266 6.49 13.12 6.67
CA GLN A 266 7.03 13.15 5.30
C GLN A 266 7.76 11.85 4.99
N SER A 267 8.60 11.36 5.90
CA SER A 267 9.31 10.10 5.73
C SER A 267 8.38 8.89 5.64
N MET A 268 7.32 8.84 6.46
CA MET A 268 6.29 7.79 6.33
C MET A 268 5.61 7.81 4.97
N ARG A 269 5.26 9.00 4.46
CA ARG A 269 4.63 9.14 3.14
C ARG A 269 5.54 8.62 2.03
N LEU A 270 6.83 8.95 2.09
CA LEU A 270 7.80 8.46 1.11
C LEU A 270 7.91 6.93 1.13
N LEU A 271 7.94 6.31 2.31
CA LEU A 271 7.92 4.84 2.47
C LEU A 271 6.64 4.22 1.86
N LEU A 272 5.47 4.77 2.20
CA LEU A 272 4.19 4.27 1.68
C LEU A 272 4.08 4.45 0.16
N ARG A 273 4.51 5.60 -0.37
CA ARG A 273 4.53 5.88 -1.81
C ARG A 273 5.45 4.92 -2.57
N ASP A 274 6.62 4.65 -2.04
CA ASP A 274 7.56 3.69 -2.61
C ASP A 274 6.97 2.27 -2.63
N CYS A 275 6.23 1.88 -1.57
CA CYS A 275 5.46 0.62 -1.55
C CYS A 275 4.38 0.57 -2.64
N VAL A 276 3.56 1.62 -2.77
CA VAL A 276 2.48 1.70 -3.76
C VAL A 276 3.02 1.59 -5.19
N THR A 277 4.14 2.25 -5.48
CA THR A 277 4.79 2.24 -6.80
C THR A 277 5.17 0.83 -7.24
N HIS A 278 5.65 0.00 -6.31
CA HIS A 278 6.04 -1.39 -6.59
C HIS A 278 4.88 -2.39 -6.53
N SER A 279 3.69 -1.96 -6.08
CA SER A 279 2.46 -2.77 -6.03
C SER A 279 2.58 -4.10 -5.26
N ARG A 280 3.49 -4.20 -4.29
CA ARG A 280 3.75 -5.41 -3.51
C ARG A 280 4.17 -5.10 -2.08
N LEU A 281 4.12 -6.12 -1.21
CA LEU A 281 4.67 -6.04 0.14
C LEU A 281 6.16 -5.69 0.06
N LYS A 282 6.58 -4.69 0.83
CA LYS A 282 7.97 -4.20 0.89
C LYS A 282 8.46 -4.19 2.33
N VAL A 283 9.75 -4.45 2.50
CA VAL A 283 10.41 -4.51 3.80
C VAL A 283 11.67 -3.65 3.74
N TRP A 284 11.87 -2.80 4.76
CA TRP A 284 13.09 -2.05 4.98
C TRP A 284 13.63 -2.40 6.36
N ILE A 285 14.91 -2.74 6.44
CA ILE A 285 15.55 -3.19 7.67
C ILE A 285 16.77 -2.31 7.95
N GLY A 286 16.75 -1.63 9.10
CA GLY A 286 17.88 -0.84 9.58
C GLY A 286 18.42 0.14 8.54
N GLU A 287 19.58 -0.15 7.99
CA GLU A 287 20.27 0.67 6.97
C GLU A 287 19.41 0.99 5.74
N ASP A 288 18.43 0.15 5.40
CA ASP A 288 17.55 0.39 4.25
C ASP A 288 16.64 1.62 4.47
N LEU A 289 16.52 2.08 5.72
CA LEU A 289 15.73 3.24 6.11
C LEU A 289 16.50 4.56 6.05
N LEU A 290 17.82 4.53 5.82
CA LEU A 290 18.66 5.74 5.68
C LEU A 290 18.12 6.80 4.71
N PRO A 291 17.48 6.47 3.57
CA PRO A 291 16.89 7.50 2.70
C PRO A 291 15.73 8.27 3.34
N PHE A 292 15.20 7.76 4.45
CA PHE A 292 14.00 8.25 5.15
C PHE A 292 14.30 8.63 6.62
N SER A 293 15.56 8.62 7.04
CA SER A 293 15.96 8.95 8.41
C SER A 293 17.33 9.64 8.43
N SER A 294 17.55 10.48 9.44
CA SER A 294 18.85 11.17 9.61
C SER A 294 19.97 10.24 10.08
N GLU A 295 19.62 9.18 10.81
CA GLU A 295 20.53 8.17 11.37
C GLU A 295 20.04 6.77 11.03
N ILE A 296 20.91 5.76 11.14
CA ILE A 296 20.54 4.35 10.91
C ILE A 296 19.61 3.91 12.05
N PRO A 297 18.31 3.68 11.79
CA PRO A 297 17.41 3.29 12.84
C PRO A 297 17.58 1.81 13.17
N THR A 298 17.32 1.44 14.42
CA THR A 298 17.31 0.04 14.87
C THR A 298 15.92 -0.58 14.75
N CYS A 299 15.21 -0.27 13.67
CA CYS A 299 13.87 -0.79 13.41
C CYS A 299 13.77 -1.42 12.01
N SER A 300 12.61 -2.00 11.77
CA SER A 300 12.19 -2.48 10.48
C SER A 300 10.80 -1.94 10.17
N VAL A 301 10.60 -1.65 8.89
CA VAL A 301 9.31 -1.22 8.35
C VAL A 301 8.82 -2.26 7.37
N LEU A 302 7.57 -2.68 7.53
CA LEU A 302 6.85 -3.53 6.60
C LEU A 302 5.73 -2.68 5.99
N ALA A 303 5.58 -2.64 4.67
CA ALA A 303 4.44 -1.98 4.05
C ALA A 303 3.76 -2.84 3.00
N ILE A 304 2.45 -2.68 2.86
CA ILE A 304 1.64 -3.32 1.82
C ILE A 304 0.64 -2.32 1.25
N PRO A 305 0.43 -2.25 -0.09
CA PRO A 305 -0.60 -1.40 -0.66
C PRO A 305 -1.99 -1.96 -0.36
N TYR A 306 -2.99 -1.09 -0.33
CA TYR A 306 -4.41 -1.44 -0.35
C TYR A 306 -5.12 -0.76 -1.52
N ARG A 307 -6.29 -1.28 -1.89
CA ARG A 307 -6.92 -0.99 -3.17
C ARG A 307 -8.38 -0.57 -3.03
N ILE A 308 -8.82 0.27 -3.96
CA ILE A 308 -10.24 0.53 -4.23
C ILE A 308 -10.48 0.20 -5.69
N ASN A 309 -11.46 -0.66 -5.97
CA ASN A 309 -11.81 -1.07 -7.33
C ASN A 309 -10.58 -1.56 -8.15
N GLN A 310 -9.72 -2.39 -7.54
CA GLN A 310 -8.46 -2.92 -8.10
C GLN A 310 -7.30 -1.92 -8.29
N HIS A 311 -7.49 -0.64 -8.03
CA HIS A 311 -6.41 0.34 -8.09
C HIS A 311 -5.80 0.57 -6.71
N ASN A 312 -4.46 0.67 -6.65
CA ASN A 312 -3.78 1.01 -5.41
C ASN A 312 -4.08 2.48 -5.08
N VAL A 313 -4.71 2.71 -3.94
CA VAL A 313 -5.07 4.06 -3.46
C VAL A 313 -4.26 4.45 -2.23
N GLY A 314 -3.49 3.54 -1.64
CA GLY A 314 -2.67 3.85 -0.48
C GLY A 314 -1.91 2.63 -0.01
N ALA A 315 -1.19 2.79 1.10
CA ALA A 315 -0.49 1.68 1.74
C ALA A 315 -0.59 1.76 3.27
N ILE A 316 -0.41 0.58 3.87
CA ILE A 316 -0.37 0.37 5.30
C ILE A 316 1.06 -0.02 5.66
N GLY A 317 1.61 0.60 6.69
CA GLY A 317 2.93 0.36 7.24
C GLY A 317 2.87 -0.16 8.68
N ILE A 318 3.71 -1.13 9.00
CA ILE A 318 4.03 -1.55 10.36
C ILE A 318 5.47 -1.14 10.64
N LEU A 319 5.69 -0.45 11.75
CA LEU A 319 7.00 -0.15 12.30
C LEU A 319 7.20 -1.00 13.55
N GLY A 320 8.33 -1.69 13.62
CA GLY A 320 8.68 -2.56 14.73
C GLY A 320 10.18 -2.76 14.89
N PRO A 321 10.62 -3.47 15.94
CA PRO A 321 12.01 -3.83 16.11
C PRO A 321 12.48 -4.74 14.98
N VAL A 322 13.80 -4.77 14.78
CA VAL A 322 14.42 -5.71 13.84
C VAL A 322 14.11 -7.16 14.24
N GLN A 323 13.95 -7.43 15.55
CA GLN A 323 13.48 -8.70 16.04
C GLN A 323 11.94 -8.75 16.10
N MET A 324 11.29 -8.91 14.96
CA MET A 324 9.83 -9.08 14.88
C MET A 324 9.44 -10.39 14.17
N PRO A 325 8.25 -10.95 14.42
CA PRO A 325 7.81 -12.19 13.79
C PRO A 325 7.36 -11.96 12.33
N TYR A 326 8.31 -11.70 11.43
CA TYR A 326 8.07 -11.33 10.03
C TYR A 326 7.06 -12.23 9.31
N ARG A 327 7.17 -13.56 9.44
CA ARG A 327 6.27 -14.52 8.77
C ARG A 327 4.81 -14.37 9.16
N ARG A 328 4.55 -14.18 10.47
CA ARG A 328 3.20 -13.91 11.00
C ARG A 328 2.70 -12.55 10.51
N LEU A 329 3.56 -11.52 10.55
CA LEU A 329 3.20 -10.17 10.11
C LEU A 329 2.91 -10.10 8.61
N PHE A 330 3.60 -10.85 7.76
CA PHE A 330 3.27 -10.97 6.33
C PHE A 330 1.87 -11.55 6.11
N GLY A 331 1.48 -12.56 6.88
CA GLY A 331 0.14 -13.14 6.83
C GLY A 331 -0.93 -12.14 7.24
N ILE A 332 -0.73 -11.49 8.39
CA ILE A 332 -1.63 -10.46 8.90
C ILE A 332 -1.79 -9.31 7.89
N LEU A 333 -0.68 -8.77 7.38
CA LEU A 333 -0.71 -7.63 6.44
C LEU A 333 -1.44 -7.96 5.13
N LYS A 334 -1.25 -9.17 4.59
CA LYS A 334 -1.94 -9.61 3.36
C LYS A 334 -3.44 -9.66 3.56
N VAL A 335 -3.91 -10.34 4.60
CA VAL A 335 -5.35 -10.47 4.89
C VAL A 335 -5.95 -9.11 5.25
N PHE A 336 -5.24 -8.30 6.05
CA PHE A 336 -5.66 -6.97 6.43
C PHE A 336 -5.83 -6.05 5.21
N SER A 337 -4.85 -6.04 4.29
CA SER A 337 -4.94 -5.27 3.04
C SER A 337 -6.13 -5.72 2.19
N GLU A 338 -6.36 -7.03 2.06
CA GLU A 338 -7.50 -7.56 1.31
C GLU A 338 -8.84 -7.10 1.90
N TYR A 339 -9.00 -7.19 3.23
CA TYR A 339 -10.25 -6.85 3.91
C TYR A 339 -10.54 -5.35 3.90
N ILE A 340 -9.53 -4.50 4.12
CA ILE A 340 -9.65 -3.05 3.93
C ILE A 340 -10.04 -2.76 2.49
N SER A 341 -9.37 -3.38 1.52
CA SER A 341 -9.63 -3.11 0.10
C SER A 341 -11.06 -3.43 -0.29
N GLU A 342 -11.58 -4.58 0.16
CA GLU A 342 -12.97 -4.98 -0.08
C GLU A 342 -13.95 -4.02 0.59
N THR A 343 -13.70 -3.64 1.84
CA THR A 343 -14.61 -2.80 2.63
C THR A 343 -14.66 -1.39 2.08
N LEU A 344 -13.51 -0.79 1.74
CA LEU A 344 -13.44 0.52 1.10
C LEU A 344 -14.11 0.50 -0.27
N THR A 345 -13.85 -0.53 -1.09
CA THR A 345 -14.53 -0.71 -2.39
C THR A 345 -16.05 -0.77 -2.22
N ARG A 346 -16.53 -1.53 -1.22
CA ARG A 346 -17.95 -1.64 -0.91
C ARG A 346 -18.54 -0.30 -0.46
N HIS A 347 -17.87 0.44 0.41
CA HIS A 347 -18.35 1.74 0.92
C HIS A 347 -18.44 2.79 -0.18
N VAL A 348 -17.43 2.88 -1.05
CA VAL A 348 -17.46 3.78 -2.20
C VAL A 348 -18.65 3.45 -3.12
N PHE A 349 -18.98 2.18 -3.32
CA PHE A 349 -20.08 1.77 -4.21
C PHE A 349 -21.47 1.66 -3.56
N ARG A 350 -21.60 1.55 -2.23
CA ARG A 350 -22.89 1.38 -1.55
C ARG A 350 -23.77 2.64 -1.61
N PHE A 351 -23.17 3.81 -1.74
CA PHE A 351 -23.88 5.08 -1.90
C PHE A 351 -24.19 5.42 -3.37
N LYS A 352 -24.02 4.46 -4.29
CA LYS A 352 -24.59 4.52 -5.65
C LYS A 352 -26.09 4.81 -5.52
N LEU A 353 -26.48 6.04 -5.87
CA LEU A 353 -27.81 6.32 -6.40
C LEU A 353 -28.09 5.25 -7.46
N SER A 354 -28.99 4.33 -7.17
CA SER A 354 -29.52 3.40 -8.15
C SER A 354 -30.15 4.24 -9.26
N PHE A 355 -29.46 4.38 -10.38
CA PHE A 355 -30.11 4.80 -11.61
C PHE A 355 -31.19 3.75 -11.87
N ARG A 356 -32.46 4.18 -11.87
CA ARG A 356 -33.53 3.40 -12.51
C ARG A 356 -33.02 3.09 -13.91
N GLN A 357 -32.68 1.84 -14.18
CA GLN A 357 -32.56 1.38 -15.55
C GLN A 357 -33.95 1.51 -16.16
N PRO A 358 -34.16 2.33 -17.21
CA PRO A 358 -35.33 2.12 -18.03
C PRO A 358 -35.23 0.69 -18.55
N HIS A 359 -36.30 -0.08 -18.40
CA HIS A 359 -36.42 -1.45 -18.88
C HIS A 359 -35.69 -1.62 -20.22
N ARG A 360 -34.62 -2.44 -20.23
CA ARG A 360 -34.01 -2.93 -21.48
C ARG A 360 -34.95 -3.99 -22.05
N THR A 361 -35.83 -3.59 -22.97
CA THR A 361 -36.23 -4.52 -24.03
C THR A 361 -35.01 -4.79 -24.91
N MET A 362 -34.77 -6.07 -25.15
CA MET A 362 -33.56 -6.64 -25.75
C MET A 362 -33.17 -6.07 -27.11
N SER A 363 -31.86 -5.95 -27.35
CA SER A 363 -31.18 -6.71 -28.41
C SER A 363 -29.66 -6.57 -28.22
N GLU A 364 -29.00 -7.67 -27.91
CA GLU A 364 -27.55 -7.82 -28.05
C GLU A 364 -27.17 -7.69 -29.53
N LYS A 365 -26.14 -6.89 -29.83
CA LYS A 365 -24.99 -7.33 -30.63
C LYS A 365 -23.92 -6.24 -30.70
N GLU A 366 -22.68 -6.71 -30.49
CA GLU A 366 -21.40 -6.16 -30.97
C GLU A 366 -20.78 -4.99 -30.19
N LEU A 367 -19.80 -5.33 -29.35
CA LEU A 367 -18.66 -4.47 -29.00
C LEU A 367 -17.37 -5.28 -29.27
N PRO A 368 -16.40 -4.78 -30.06
CA PRO A 368 -15.09 -5.40 -30.19
C PRO A 368 -14.15 -4.96 -29.05
N PRO A 369 -13.06 -5.71 -28.77
CA PRO A 369 -12.22 -5.49 -27.60
C PRO A 369 -11.24 -4.33 -27.81
N LEU A 370 -11.09 -3.49 -26.79
CA LEU A 370 -10.10 -2.41 -26.74
C LEU A 370 -8.70 -3.00 -26.50
N ASN A 371 -7.82 -2.87 -27.50
CA ASN A 371 -6.38 -3.11 -27.36
C ASN A 371 -5.66 -1.84 -26.91
N HIS A 372 -4.71 -2.02 -25.99
CA HIS A 372 -3.84 -1.02 -25.38
C HIS A 372 -3.20 -0.03 -26.37
N ALA A 373 -3.12 1.24 -25.96
CA ALA A 373 -2.02 2.13 -26.33
C ALA A 373 -1.74 3.14 -25.20
N SER A 374 -0.54 3.03 -24.67
CA SER A 374 0.17 4.00 -23.82
C SER A 374 0.28 5.35 -24.51
N PHE A 375 0.01 6.44 -23.79
CA PHE A 375 0.27 7.80 -24.28
C PHE A 375 1.48 8.41 -23.54
N LEU A 376 2.56 8.58 -24.31
CA LEU A 376 3.64 9.52 -24.05
C LEU A 376 3.15 10.92 -24.38
N LEU A 377 3.45 11.88 -23.50
CA LEU A 377 3.32 13.31 -23.75
C LEU A 377 4.39 13.72 -24.77
N GLU A 378 3.98 14.11 -25.98
CA GLU A 378 4.75 15.05 -26.79
C GLU A 378 3.86 16.25 -27.14
N ASP A 379 4.27 17.40 -26.62
CA ASP A 379 3.86 18.72 -27.03
C ASP A 379 4.56 19.02 -28.38
N ARG A 380 3.79 19.28 -29.43
CA ARG A 380 4.32 19.82 -30.68
C ARG A 380 3.49 21.03 -31.10
N ARG A 381 4.08 22.19 -30.85
CA ARG A 381 3.98 23.33 -31.77
C ARG A 381 4.94 23.13 -32.93
#